data_AF-A0AAU9M271-F1
#
_entry.id   AF-A0AAU9M271-F1
#
_cell.length_a   1.000
_cell.length_b   1.000
_cell.length_c   1.000
_cell.angle_alpha   90.00
_cell.angle_beta   90.00
_cell.angle_gamma   90.00
#
_symmetry.space_group_name_H-M   'P 1'
#
loop_
_entity.id
_entity.type
_entity.pdbx_description
1 polymer ?
#
loop_
_entity_poly.entity_id
_entity_poly.type
_entity_poly.pdbx_seq_one_letter_code
_entity_poly.pdbx_strand_id
1 'polypeptide(L)'
;MVQVVALMDQELSIMPEKKTNVVAMSVVEDLIYSNTTSSPSNLEIWLRGTQHKVGRLSAGSKITSMLTVNDMILCGTESGLDFTIVKE
;
A
#
# COMPACT_ATOMS: atom_id res chain seq x y z
N MET A 1 9.22 13.74 -8.23
CA MET A 1 9.25 12.45 -8.94
C MET A 1 9.69 11.42 -7.92
N VAL A 2 8.78 10.61 -7.39
CA VAL A 2 9.14 9.49 -6.52
C VAL A 2 9.15 8.27 -7.43
N GLN A 3 10.33 7.77 -7.79
CA GLN A 3 10.45 6.46 -8.42
C GLN A 3 10.24 5.41 -7.35
N VAL A 4 9.16 4.65 -7.48
CA VAL A 4 8.93 3.46 -6.67
C VAL A 4 9.69 2.33 -7.34
N VAL A 5 10.88 2.02 -6.84
CA VAL A 5 11.67 0.88 -7.31
C VAL A 5 11.24 -0.34 -6.50
N ALA A 6 10.29 -1.12 -7.03
CA ALA A 6 10.05 -2.47 -6.54
C ALA A 6 11.17 -3.36 -7.10
N LEU A 7 11.98 -3.94 -6.21
CA LEU A 7 13.02 -4.91 -6.57
C LEU A 7 12.34 -6.20 -7.08
N MET A 8 12.13 -6.30 -8.40
CA MET A 8 12.18 -7.51 -9.24
C MET A 8 11.56 -7.20 -10.61
N ASP A 9 12.43 -7.13 -11.63
CA ASP A 9 12.22 -7.16 -13.08
C ASP A 9 11.21 -6.22 -13.79
N GLN A 10 10.39 -5.42 -13.09
CA GLN A 10 9.47 -4.49 -13.77
C GLN A 10 9.31 -3.17 -13.03
N GLU A 11 9.73 -2.07 -13.69
CA GLU A 11 9.57 -0.71 -13.15
C GLU A 11 8.11 -0.25 -13.25
N LEU A 12 7.53 0.15 -12.11
CA LEU A 12 6.21 0.77 -12.05
C LEU A 12 6.33 2.19 -11.51
N SER A 13 5.90 3.14 -12.34
CA SER A 13 5.74 4.54 -11.93
C SER A 13 4.28 4.78 -11.58
N ILE A 14 3.97 4.79 -10.29
CA ILE A 14 2.69 5.24 -9.75
C ILE A 14 2.88 6.71 -9.37
N MET A 15 2.11 7.60 -9.97
CA MET A 15 2.14 9.02 -9.63
C MET A 15 1.06 9.30 -8.59
N PRO A 16 1.41 9.58 -7.32
CA PRO A 16 0.44 9.99 -6.33
C PRO A 16 -0.20 11.32 -6.75
N GLU A 17 -1.40 11.58 -6.24
CA GLU A 17 -2.03 12.88 -6.45
C GLU A 17 -1.16 14.03 -5.92
N LYS A 18 -1.39 15.23 -6.46
CA LYS A 18 -0.57 16.42 -6.18
C LYS A 18 -0.51 16.67 -4.66
N LYS A 19 0.71 16.83 -4.13
CA LYS A 19 1.03 17.00 -2.68
C LYS A 19 0.84 15.75 -1.80
N THR A 20 0.78 14.57 -2.39
CA THR A 20 0.72 13.30 -1.66
C THR A 20 2.07 12.58 -1.73
N ASN A 21 2.55 12.05 -0.61
CA ASN A 21 3.71 11.18 -0.56
C ASN A 21 3.29 9.74 -0.25
N VAL A 22 4.00 8.76 -0.81
CA VAL A 22 3.88 7.35 -0.39
C VAL A 22 4.67 7.19 0.91
N VAL A 23 4.04 6.63 1.94
CA VAL A 23 4.63 6.44 3.28
C VAL A 23 5.11 5.01 3.46
N ALA A 24 4.35 4.04 2.96
CA ALA A 24 4.68 2.63 3.01
C ALA A 24 4.13 1.93 1.76
N MET A 25 4.78 0.84 1.37
CA MET A 25 4.37 0.03 0.23
C MET A 25 4.69 -1.44 0.47
N SER A 26 3.89 -2.31 -0.10
CA SER A 26 4.13 -3.75 -0.15
C SER A 26 3.58 -4.33 -1.45
N VAL A 27 4.18 -5.42 -1.91
CA VAL A 27 3.76 -6.14 -3.11
C VAL A 27 3.41 -7.56 -2.69
N VAL A 28 2.21 -8.00 -3.01
CA VAL A 28 1.73 -9.37 -2.79
C VAL A 28 1.19 -9.85 -4.13
N GLU A 29 1.81 -10.90 -4.67
CA GLU A 29 1.50 -11.41 -6.02
C GLU A 29 1.54 -10.31 -7.09
N ASP A 30 0.40 -10.01 -7.71
CA ASP A 30 0.22 -8.96 -8.73
C ASP A 30 -0.35 -7.65 -8.15
N LEU A 31 -0.53 -7.56 -6.84
CA LEU A 31 -1.13 -6.40 -6.19
C LEU A 31 -0.09 -5.57 -5.45
N ILE A 32 -0.13 -4.27 -5.68
CA ILE A 32 0.66 -3.27 -4.97
C ILE A 32 -0.25 -2.57 -3.98
N TYR A 33 0.12 -2.65 -2.71
CA TYR A 33 -0.55 -1.97 -1.61
C TYR A 33 0.29 -0.79 -1.19
N SER A 34 -0.33 0.39 -1.15
CA SER A 34 0.37 1.63 -0.81
C SER A 34 -0.41 2.44 0.21
N ASN A 35 0.30 3.00 1.18
CA ASN A 35 -0.22 4.00 2.10
C ASN A 35 0.33 5.36 1.74
N THR A 36 -0.51 6.40 1.84
CA THR A 36 -0.15 7.75 1.42
C THR A 36 -0.46 8.78 2.49
N THR A 37 0.23 9.92 2.45
CA THR A 37 0.04 11.00 3.43
C THR A 37 -1.33 11.67 3.35
N SER A 38 -2.01 11.61 2.19
CA SER A 38 -3.35 12.17 2.02
C SER A 38 -4.44 11.24 2.56
N SER A 39 -4.15 9.94 2.70
CA SER A 39 -5.09 8.94 3.19
C SER A 39 -4.42 7.96 4.17
N PRO A 40 -3.89 8.46 5.30
CA PRO A 40 -2.97 7.72 6.17
C PRO A 40 -3.59 6.48 6.82
N SER A 41 -4.92 6.40 6.92
CA SER A 41 -5.63 5.24 7.48
C SER A 41 -6.00 4.18 6.44
N ASN A 42 -5.55 4.33 5.19
CA ASN A 42 -6.00 3.51 4.08
C ASN A 42 -4.84 2.91 3.29
N LEU A 43 -5.07 1.73 2.75
CA LEU A 43 -4.25 1.12 1.71
C LEU A 43 -4.96 1.28 0.37
N GLU A 44 -4.25 1.83 -0.60
CA GLU A 44 -4.66 1.80 -2.00
C GLU A 44 -4.10 0.56 -2.66
N ILE A 45 -4.94 -0.16 -3.41
CA ILE A 45 -4.58 -1.39 -4.11
C ILE A 45 -4.48 -1.08 -5.60
N TRP A 46 -3.35 -1.45 -6.18
CA TRP A 46 -3.05 -1.26 -7.60
C TRP A 46 -2.69 -2.59 -8.23
N LEU A 47 -3.11 -2.80 -9.48
CA LEU A 47 -2.70 -3.98 -10.24
C LEU A 47 -1.34 -3.71 -10.91
N ARG A 48 -0.37 -4.57 -10.63
CA ARG A 48 0.98 -4.53 -11.20
C ARG A 48 0.93 -4.57 -12.74
N GLY A 49 1.86 -3.86 -13.35
CA GLY A 49 1.95 -3.73 -14.82
C GLY A 49 0.92 -2.75 -15.39
N THR A 50 0.02 -2.22 -14.56
CA THR A 50 -0.94 -1.20 -14.95
C THR A 50 -0.83 0.01 -14.03
N GLN A 51 -1.31 1.17 -14.49
CA GLN A 51 -1.51 2.34 -13.62
C GLN A 51 -2.95 2.37 -13.07
N HIS A 52 -3.58 1.20 -12.92
CA HIS A 52 -4.99 1.10 -12.54
C HIS A 52 -5.12 0.80 -11.04
N LYS A 53 -5.81 1.70 -10.32
CA LYS A 53 -6.24 1.47 -8.94
C LYS A 53 -7.43 0.52 -8.95
N VAL A 54 -7.27 -0.66 -8.35
CA VAL A 54 -8.31 -1.70 -8.32
C VAL A 54 -9.12 -1.67 -7.02
N GLY A 55 -8.63 -1.01 -5.97
CA GLY A 55 -9.38 -0.98 -4.72
C GLY A 55 -8.74 -0.14 -3.61
N ARG A 56 -9.39 -0.22 -2.44
CA ARG A 56 -8.96 0.43 -1.20
C ARG A 56 -9.42 -0.39 0.00
N LEU A 57 -8.56 -0.44 1.02
CA LEU A 57 -8.88 -0.99 2.33
C LEU A 57 -8.67 0.07 3.42
N SER A 58 -9.49 0.04 4.45
CA SER A 58 -9.44 0.96 5.58
C SER A 58 -9.01 0.22 6.83
N ALA A 59 -7.97 0.71 7.50
CA ALA A 59 -7.46 0.16 8.76
C ALA A 59 -8.09 0.82 9.99
N GLY A 60 -9.13 1.64 9.82
CA GLY A 60 -9.85 2.32 10.92
C GLY A 60 -9.11 3.50 11.56
N SER A 61 -7.79 3.43 11.67
CA SER A 61 -6.92 4.54 12.11
C SER A 61 -5.62 4.60 11.32
N LYS A 62 -4.79 5.62 11.59
CA LYS A 62 -3.58 5.87 10.80
C LYS A 62 -2.62 4.68 10.88
N ILE A 63 -2.20 4.20 9.71
CA ILE A 63 -1.23 3.13 9.58
C ILE A 63 0.16 3.70 9.90
N THR A 64 0.89 3.02 10.78
CA THR A 64 2.24 3.41 11.22
C THR A 64 3.31 2.42 10.78
N SER A 65 2.92 1.19 10.45
CA SER A 65 3.80 0.13 9.97
C SER A 65 3.04 -0.85 9.08
N MET A 66 3.76 -1.46 8.14
CA MET A 66 3.24 -2.50 7.25
C MET A 66 4.23 -3.66 7.21
N LEU A 67 3.72 -4.89 7.25
CA LEU A 67 4.49 -6.12 7.09
C LEU A 67 3.77 -7.04 6.11
N THR A 68 4.50 -7.60 5.16
CA THR A 68 3.99 -8.65 4.27
C THR A 68 4.34 -10.02 4.84
N VAL A 69 3.36 -10.91 4.93
CA VAL A 69 3.54 -12.30 5.37
C VAL A 69 2.73 -13.20 4.44
N ASN A 70 3.41 -14.02 3.64
CA ASN A 70 2.78 -14.86 2.61
C ASN A 70 1.88 -14.04 1.66
N ASP A 71 0.60 -14.39 1.60
CA ASP A 71 -0.49 -13.79 0.83
C ASP A 71 -1.20 -12.65 1.58
N MET A 72 -0.64 -12.19 2.71
CA MET A 72 -1.29 -11.23 3.61
C MET A 72 -0.43 -10.00 3.85
N ILE A 73 -1.12 -8.88 4.10
CA ILE A 73 -0.52 -7.67 4.65
C ILE A 73 -1.05 -7.46 6.05
N LEU A 74 -0.14 -7.16 6.97
CA LEU A 74 -0.42 -6.76 8.34
C LEU A 74 -0.11 -5.28 8.51
N CYS A 75 -1.00 -4.54 9.16
CA CYS A 75 -0.82 -3.12 9.45
C CYS A 75 -0.79 -2.87 10.95
N GLY A 76 0.25 -2.19 11.44
CA GLY A 76 0.19 -1.56 12.75
C GLY A 76 -0.46 -0.18 12.61
N THR A 77 -1.33 0.19 13.55
CA THR A 77 -2.04 1.48 13.53
C THR A 77 -1.77 2.28 14.81
N GLU A 78 -2.10 3.58 14.80
CA GLU A 78 -1.98 4.44 15.98
C GLU A 78 -2.90 4.00 17.14
N SER A 79 -3.99 3.28 16.85
CA SER A 79 -4.89 2.73 17.87
C SER A 79 -4.38 1.41 18.47
N GLY A 80 -3.23 0.91 18.00
CA GLY A 80 -2.67 -0.39 18.35
C GLY A 80 -2.51 -1.32 17.16
N LEU A 81 -2.16 -2.58 17.44
CA LEU A 81 -2.12 -3.67 16.46
C LEU A 81 -3.54 -4.09 16.11
N ASP A 82 -4.13 -3.44 15.11
CA ASP A 82 -5.30 -3.97 14.43
C ASP A 82 -4.79 -4.85 13.29
N PHE A 83 -4.77 -6.17 13.50
CA PHE A 83 -4.36 -7.14 12.49
C PHE A 83 -5.39 -7.13 11.35
N THR A 84 -5.31 -6.13 10.47
CA THR A 84 -6.12 -6.10 9.26
C THR A 84 -5.51 -7.14 8.32
N ILE A 85 -6.03 -8.37 8.35
CA ILE A 85 -5.70 -9.39 7.36
C ILE A 85 -6.36 -8.93 6.07
N VAL A 86 -5.54 -8.44 5.14
CA VAL A 86 -5.97 -8.30 3.76
C VAL A 86 -5.90 -9.68 3.12
N LYS A 87 -7.01 -10.42 3.16
CA LYS A 87 -7.24 -11.59 2.30
C LYS A 87 -8.33 -11.22 1.31
N GLU A 88 -8.13 -11.52 0.04
CA GLU A 88 -9.25 -11.57 -0.92
C GLU A 88 -10.32 -12.56 -0.46
#